data_AF-A0A9D7ZAA7-F1
#
_entry.id   AF-A0A9D7ZAA7-F1
#
_cell.length_a   1.000
_cell.length_b   1.000
_cell.length_c   1.000
_cell.angle_alpha   90.00
_cell.angle_beta   90.00
_cell.angle_gamma   90.00
#
_symmetry.space_group_name_H-M   'P 1'
#
loop_
_entity.id
_entity.type
_entity.pdbx_description
1 polymer ?
#
loop_
_entity_poly.entity_id
_entity_poly.type
_entity_poly.pdbx_seq_one_letter_code
_entity_poly.pdbx_strand_id
1 'polypeptide(L)'
;DGGDGGYNELASGAAPGTFEAGNYDYKDLLSQINTGAGWELYWDDNAQASYVYNAEQDIFSSFETTTSIALKAEWADAMGLGGMMFWDLSNDATNSPDSLISAAFRSMVLEEDLAEIEADSSLPDPIVIGGDGEIGPLPL
;
A
#
# COMPACT_ATOMS: atom_id res chain seq x y z
N ASP A 1 -1.91 13.81 16.12
CA ASP A 1 -2.49 12.68 15.40
C ASP A 1 -3.03 11.58 16.33
N GLY A 2 -2.99 11.68 17.66
CA GLY A 2 -3.47 10.57 18.50
C GLY A 2 -2.66 9.27 18.42
N GLY A 3 -1.53 9.27 17.69
CA GLY A 3 -0.65 8.11 17.48
C GLY A 3 -1.06 7.17 16.34
N ASP A 4 -2.00 7.56 15.48
CA ASP A 4 -2.50 6.73 14.38
C ASP A 4 -2.01 7.19 12.98
N GLY A 5 -0.99 8.05 12.93
CA GLY A 5 -0.45 8.52 11.65
C GLY A 5 -1.41 9.42 10.87
N GLY A 6 -2.22 10.22 11.56
CA GLY A 6 -3.08 11.23 10.93
C GLY A 6 -4.40 10.67 10.40
N TYR A 7 -4.80 9.49 10.87
CA TYR A 7 -6.01 8.81 10.42
C TYR A 7 -7.26 9.58 10.89
N ASN A 8 -8.22 9.78 9.98
CA ASN A 8 -9.43 10.58 10.20
C ASN A 8 -9.20 12.04 10.69
N GLU A 9 -7.99 12.57 10.56
CA GLU A 9 -7.70 13.96 10.90
C GLU A 9 -8.10 14.93 9.78
N LEU A 10 -8.39 16.19 10.13
CA LEU A 10 -8.74 17.22 9.16
C LEU A 10 -7.52 17.67 8.35
N ALA A 11 -7.62 17.60 7.02
CA ALA A 11 -6.61 18.16 6.12
C ALA A 11 -6.83 19.67 5.88
N SER A 12 -5.72 20.41 5.75
CA SER A 12 -5.75 21.84 5.39
C SER A 12 -5.73 22.11 3.88
N GLY A 13 -5.50 21.07 3.07
CA GLY A 13 -5.43 21.14 1.61
C GLY A 13 -4.77 19.90 1.01
N ALA A 14 -4.56 19.93 -0.30
CA ALA A 14 -3.82 18.89 -1.00
C ALA A 14 -2.33 18.95 -0.63
N ALA A 15 -1.71 17.78 -0.40
CA ALA A 15 -0.26 17.66 -0.29
C ALA A 15 0.43 18.11 -1.59
N PRO A 16 1.73 18.46 -1.58
CA PRO A 16 2.43 18.91 -2.79
C PRO A 16 2.39 17.91 -3.95
N GLY A 17 2.46 16.60 -3.66
CA GLY A 17 2.56 15.54 -4.67
C GLY A 17 3.92 15.48 -5.37
N THR A 18 4.16 14.41 -6.14
CA THR A 18 5.32 14.33 -7.06
C THR A 18 4.92 14.46 -8.52
N PHE A 19 3.65 14.21 -8.84
CA PHE A 19 3.07 14.42 -10.15
C PHE A 19 2.29 15.74 -10.22
N GLU A 20 1.29 15.89 -9.36
CA GLU A 20 0.50 17.11 -9.17
C GLU A 20 0.02 17.22 -7.71
N ALA A 21 -0.51 18.38 -7.32
CA ALA A 21 -1.00 18.59 -5.96
C ALA A 21 -2.04 17.53 -5.57
N GLY A 22 -1.77 16.79 -4.49
CA GLY A 22 -2.59 15.70 -3.99
C GLY A 22 -2.30 14.33 -4.62
N ASN A 23 -1.33 14.23 -5.54
CA ASN A 23 -0.97 13.00 -6.22
C ASN A 23 0.53 12.74 -6.18
N TYR A 24 0.91 11.65 -5.52
CA TYR A 24 2.27 11.11 -5.53
C TYR A 24 2.32 9.94 -6.51
N ASP A 25 3.32 9.95 -7.38
CA ASP A 25 3.64 8.78 -8.15
C ASP A 25 4.06 7.65 -7.19
N TYR A 26 3.56 6.43 -7.40
CA TYR A 26 3.81 5.30 -6.50
C TYR A 26 5.31 5.04 -6.30
N LYS A 27 6.08 4.92 -7.39
CA LYS A 27 7.54 4.73 -7.38
C LYS A 27 8.30 5.81 -6.60
N ASP A 28 7.81 7.05 -6.61
CA ASP A 28 8.48 8.17 -5.95
C ASP A 28 8.25 8.11 -4.44
N LEU A 29 7.02 7.80 -4.02
CA LEU A 29 6.69 7.63 -2.61
C LEU A 29 7.35 6.38 -2.03
N LEU A 30 7.35 5.27 -2.76
CA LEU A 30 8.12 4.06 -2.43
C LEU A 30 9.61 4.36 -2.20
N SER A 31 10.23 5.12 -3.11
CA SER A 31 11.63 5.54 -2.99
C SER A 31 11.88 6.40 -1.73
N GLN A 32 10.97 7.32 -1.42
CA GLN A 32 11.06 8.16 -0.22
C GLN A 32 10.92 7.36 1.08
N ILE A 33 10.05 6.34 1.11
CA ILE A 33 9.91 5.44 2.27
C ILE A 33 11.22 4.67 2.45
N ASN A 34 11.73 4.03 1.39
CA ASN A 34 12.94 3.21 1.44
C ASN A 34 14.21 3.99 1.77
N THR A 35 14.25 5.29 1.44
CA THR A 35 15.37 6.18 1.79
C THR A 35 15.27 6.76 3.21
N GLY A 36 14.20 6.45 3.94
CA GLY A 36 14.00 6.92 5.32
C GLY A 36 13.66 8.40 5.40
N ALA A 37 12.93 8.95 4.43
CA ALA A 37 12.55 10.37 4.38
C ALA A 37 11.44 10.76 5.39
N GLY A 38 11.35 10.06 6.53
CA GLY A 38 10.39 10.33 7.61
C GLY A 38 8.98 9.82 7.36
N TRP A 39 8.78 8.93 6.38
CA TRP A 39 7.50 8.27 6.14
C TRP A 39 7.39 7.00 6.98
N GLU A 40 6.29 6.89 7.72
CA GLU A 40 5.89 5.69 8.44
C GLU A 40 4.74 5.01 7.69
N LEU A 41 4.83 3.69 7.55
CA LEU A 41 3.81 2.87 6.91
C LEU A 41 2.81 2.37 7.95
N TYR A 42 1.53 2.44 7.61
CA TYR A 42 0.42 2.01 8.45
C TYR A 42 -0.50 1.07 7.67
N TRP A 43 -1.15 0.18 8.40
CA TRP A 43 -2.19 -0.71 7.90
C TRP A 43 -3.47 -0.51 8.72
N ASP A 44 -4.58 -0.16 8.07
CA ASP A 44 -5.90 -0.20 8.67
C ASP A 44 -6.52 -1.57 8.47
N ASP A 45 -6.58 -2.34 9.55
CA ASP A 45 -7.10 -3.71 9.55
C ASP A 45 -8.63 -3.77 9.44
N ASN A 46 -9.36 -2.70 9.76
CA ASN A 46 -10.79 -2.70 9.45
C ASN A 46 -11.02 -2.49 7.94
N ALA A 47 -10.24 -1.60 7.33
CA ALA A 47 -10.38 -1.24 5.92
C ALA A 47 -9.62 -2.18 4.97
N GLN A 48 -8.67 -2.96 5.51
CA GLN A 48 -7.74 -3.79 4.76
C GLN A 48 -6.96 -2.96 3.73
N ALA A 49 -6.41 -1.84 4.20
CA ALA A 49 -5.78 -0.83 3.36
C ALA A 49 -4.56 -0.18 4.03
N SER A 50 -3.55 0.14 3.23
CA SER A 50 -2.35 0.83 3.69
C SER A 50 -2.39 2.34 3.44
N TYR A 51 -1.64 3.07 4.25
CA TYR A 51 -1.31 4.47 4.04
C TYR A 51 0.05 4.79 4.64
N VAL A 52 0.61 5.94 4.26
CA VAL A 52 1.83 6.45 4.86
C VAL A 52 1.61 7.84 5.43
N TYR A 53 2.34 8.14 6.50
CA TYR A 53 2.30 9.44 7.16
C TYR A 53 3.70 9.98 7.40
N ASN A 54 3.87 11.27 7.13
CA ASN A 54 5.09 12.02 7.44
C ASN A 54 4.77 13.07 8.48
N ALA A 55 5.14 12.82 9.74
CA ALA A 55 4.83 13.69 10.86
C ALA A 55 5.59 15.02 10.85
N GLU A 56 6.75 15.10 10.20
CA GLU A 56 7.50 16.37 10.08
C GLU A 56 6.82 17.31 9.07
N GLN A 57 6.20 16.74 8.03
CA GLN A 57 5.55 17.49 6.96
C GLN A 57 4.03 17.63 7.14
N ASP A 58 3.44 16.93 8.10
CA ASP A 58 1.99 16.76 8.26
C ASP A 58 1.31 16.26 6.97
N ILE A 59 1.92 15.27 6.30
CA ILE A 59 1.38 14.71 5.05
C ILE A 59 0.92 13.27 5.27
N PHE A 60 -0.35 13.04 4.96
CA PHE A 60 -0.96 11.71 4.83
C PHE A 60 -1.12 11.36 3.36
N SER A 61 -0.81 10.12 2.98
CA SER A 61 -1.13 9.58 1.66
C SER A 61 -1.64 8.15 1.78
N SER A 62 -2.84 7.88 1.24
CA SER A 62 -3.23 6.50 0.94
C SER A 62 -2.22 5.91 -0.05
N PHE A 63 -1.85 4.66 0.15
CA PHE A 63 -0.77 4.02 -0.60
C PHE A 63 -1.08 2.54 -0.75
N GLU A 64 -0.75 1.93 -1.88
CA GLU A 64 -0.87 0.48 -2.07
C GLU A 64 0.48 -0.18 -1.76
N THR A 65 0.45 -1.43 -1.31
CA THR A 65 1.62 -2.28 -1.11
C THR A 65 1.46 -3.58 -1.89
N THR A 66 2.51 -4.39 -1.99
CA THR A 66 2.37 -5.73 -2.58
C THR A 66 1.39 -6.59 -1.79
N THR A 67 1.38 -6.44 -0.46
CA THR A 67 0.40 -7.07 0.45
C THR A 67 -1.04 -6.65 0.14
N SER A 68 -1.32 -5.35 0.01
CA SER A 68 -2.68 -4.89 -0.33
C SER A 68 -3.14 -5.36 -1.70
N ILE A 69 -2.22 -5.47 -2.67
CA ILE A 69 -2.51 -5.99 -4.00
C ILE A 69 -2.75 -7.50 -3.98
N ALA A 70 -1.95 -8.28 -3.24
CA ALA A 70 -2.14 -9.72 -3.09
C ALA A 70 -3.51 -10.03 -2.47
N LEU A 71 -3.89 -9.33 -1.39
CA LEU A 71 -5.22 -9.48 -0.77
C LEU A 71 -6.35 -9.16 -1.75
N LYS A 72 -6.23 -8.08 -2.54
CA LYS A 72 -7.23 -7.73 -3.58
C LYS A 72 -7.27 -8.76 -4.71
N ALA A 73 -6.14 -9.33 -5.08
CA ALA A 73 -6.05 -10.39 -6.09
C ALA A 73 -6.76 -11.66 -5.61
N GLU A 74 -6.48 -12.11 -4.40
CA GLU A 74 -7.17 -13.26 -3.77
C GLU A 74 -8.68 -13.03 -3.68
N TRP A 75 -9.11 -11.83 -3.25
CA TRP A 75 -10.53 -11.47 -3.22
C TRP A 75 -11.16 -11.47 -4.62
N ALA A 76 -10.46 -10.92 -5.61
CA ALA A 76 -10.96 -10.88 -6.98
C ALA A 76 -11.16 -12.30 -7.53
N ASP A 77 -10.21 -13.22 -7.28
CA ASP A 77 -10.32 -14.63 -7.67
C ASP A 77 -11.48 -15.32 -6.94
N ALA A 78 -11.58 -15.14 -5.62
CA ALA A 78 -12.67 -15.71 -4.81
C ALA A 78 -14.07 -15.26 -5.28
N MET A 79 -14.18 -14.02 -5.78
CA MET A 79 -15.41 -13.47 -6.34
C MET A 79 -15.64 -13.84 -7.82
N GLY A 80 -14.71 -14.57 -8.45
CA GLY A 80 -14.79 -14.95 -9.86
C GLY A 80 -14.66 -13.78 -10.83
N LEU A 81 -13.92 -12.73 -10.45
CA LEU A 81 -13.62 -11.59 -11.32
C LEU A 81 -12.53 -11.95 -12.34
N GLY A 82 -12.55 -11.30 -13.50
CA GLY A 82 -11.67 -11.65 -14.62
C GLY A 82 -10.22 -11.16 -14.53
N GLY A 83 -9.84 -10.45 -13.47
CA GLY A 83 -8.51 -9.84 -13.32
C GLY A 83 -8.53 -8.49 -12.60
N MET A 84 -7.37 -7.85 -12.57
CA MET A 84 -7.15 -6.51 -12.01
C MET A 84 -6.75 -5.50 -13.10
N MET A 85 -7.07 -4.22 -12.87
CA MET A 85 -6.67 -3.09 -13.73
C MET A 85 -5.83 -2.11 -12.91
N PHE A 86 -4.77 -1.58 -13.52
CA PHE A 86 -3.85 -0.64 -12.89
C PHE A 86 -3.84 0.71 -13.63
N TRP A 87 -3.93 1.80 -12.87
CA TRP A 87 -3.80 3.16 -13.38
C TRP A 87 -2.66 3.89 -12.64
N ASP A 88 -1.58 4.32 -13.29
CA ASP A 88 -1.14 3.87 -14.62
C ASP A 88 0.23 3.19 -14.55
N LEU A 89 0.61 2.46 -15.59
CA LEU A 89 1.82 1.64 -15.56
C LEU A 89 3.11 2.46 -15.38
N SER A 90 3.13 3.74 -15.75
CA SER A 90 4.31 4.60 -15.58
C SER A 90 4.61 4.93 -14.12
N ASN A 91 3.65 4.66 -13.23
CA ASN A 91 3.74 4.88 -11.80
C ASN A 91 4.36 3.71 -11.03
N ASP A 92 4.32 2.50 -11.59
CA ASP A 92 4.75 1.30 -10.87
C ASP A 92 6.27 1.27 -10.64
N ALA A 93 6.71 0.51 -9.63
CA ALA A 93 8.12 0.26 -9.40
C ALA A 93 8.71 -0.63 -10.50
N THR A 94 9.97 -0.38 -10.87
CA THR A 94 10.68 -1.17 -11.89
C THR A 94 11.87 -1.88 -11.27
N ASN A 95 12.06 -3.16 -11.60
CA ASN A 95 13.12 -4.01 -11.03
C ASN A 95 13.12 -4.02 -9.48
N SER A 96 11.93 -3.95 -8.88
CA SER A 96 11.70 -3.96 -7.44
C SER A 96 10.80 -5.13 -7.07
N PRO A 97 11.00 -5.80 -5.92
CA PRO A 97 9.98 -6.71 -5.39
C PRO A 97 8.65 -6.00 -5.12
N ASP A 98 8.69 -4.68 -4.88
CA ASP A 98 7.53 -3.84 -4.63
C ASP A 98 6.82 -3.35 -5.92
N SER A 99 6.90 -4.10 -7.02
CA SER A 99 6.05 -3.80 -8.19
C SER A 99 4.62 -4.29 -7.91
N LEU A 100 3.65 -3.37 -7.94
CA LEU A 100 2.24 -3.67 -7.71
C LEU A 100 1.69 -4.59 -8.80
N ILE A 101 2.08 -4.37 -10.06
CA ILE A 101 1.65 -5.20 -11.19
C ILE A 101 2.25 -6.61 -11.04
N SER A 102 3.50 -6.70 -10.61
CA SER A 102 4.16 -7.98 -10.37
C SER A 102 3.51 -8.74 -9.22
N ALA A 103 3.12 -8.07 -8.13
CA ALA A 103 2.39 -8.70 -7.03
C ALA A 103 1.06 -9.31 -7.47
N ALA A 104 0.27 -8.59 -8.28
CA ALA A 104 -0.96 -9.16 -8.83
C ALA A 104 -0.70 -10.35 -9.77
N PHE A 105 0.37 -10.30 -10.57
CA PHE A 105 0.74 -11.44 -11.42
C PHE A 105 1.16 -12.66 -10.58
N ARG A 106 1.98 -12.46 -9.55
CA ARG A 106 2.43 -13.51 -8.63
C ARG A 106 1.24 -14.17 -7.93
N SER A 107 0.31 -13.37 -7.41
CA SER A 107 -0.91 -13.89 -6.77
C SER A 107 -1.86 -14.56 -7.77
N MET A 108 -2.31 -13.86 -8.82
CA MET A 108 -3.38 -14.37 -9.71
C MET A 108 -2.93 -15.43 -10.71
N VAL A 109 -1.65 -15.48 -11.09
CA VAL A 109 -1.16 -16.36 -12.18
C VAL A 109 -0.18 -17.40 -11.69
N LEU A 110 0.72 -17.03 -10.77
CA LEU A 110 1.65 -18.00 -10.19
C LEU A 110 1.06 -18.70 -8.96
N GLU A 111 -0.06 -18.21 -8.44
CA GLU A 111 -0.72 -18.74 -7.24
C GLU A 111 0.23 -18.75 -6.02
N GLU A 112 1.15 -17.78 -5.97
CA GLU A 112 2.00 -17.54 -4.79
C GLU A 112 1.16 -17.05 -3.62
N ASP A 113 1.49 -17.50 -2.42
CA ASP A 113 0.71 -17.17 -1.24
C ASP A 113 1.00 -15.74 -0.73
N LEU A 114 0.05 -15.17 0.02
CA LEU A 114 0.17 -13.85 0.61
C LEU A 114 1.48 -13.67 1.40
N ALA A 115 1.87 -14.68 2.17
CA ALA A 115 3.03 -14.59 3.05
C ALA A 115 4.35 -14.55 2.26
N GLU A 116 4.43 -15.27 1.14
CA GLU A 116 5.56 -15.22 0.21
C GLU A 116 5.66 -13.86 -0.47
N ILE A 117 4.54 -13.28 -0.92
CA ILE A 117 4.52 -11.95 -1.56
C ILE A 117 4.87 -10.85 -0.56
N GLU A 118 4.35 -10.94 0.67
CA GLU A 118 4.65 -10.01 1.76
C GLU A 118 6.12 -10.08 2.18
N ALA A 119 6.67 -11.28 2.38
CA ALA A 119 8.04 -11.48 2.84
C ALA A 119 9.11 -10.99 1.85
N ASP A 120 8.76 -10.87 0.56
CA ASP A 120 9.66 -10.34 -0.48
C ASP A 120 9.70 -8.80 -0.54
N SER A 121 8.75 -8.11 0.09
CA SER A 121 8.69 -6.64 0.05
C SER A 121 9.94 -6.01 0.67
N SER A 122 10.35 -4.85 0.14
CA SER A 122 11.43 -4.06 0.74
C SER A 122 10.93 -2.99 1.71
N LEU A 123 9.60 -2.83 1.80
CA LEU A 123 8.97 -1.89 2.73
C LEU A 123 9.15 -2.36 4.18
N PRO A 124 9.19 -1.43 5.15
CA PRO A 124 9.17 -1.79 6.55
C PRO A 124 7.82 -2.42 6.95
N ASP A 125 7.82 -3.22 8.02
CA ASP A 125 6.57 -3.70 8.62
C ASP A 125 5.66 -2.51 8.98
N PRO A 126 4.37 -2.55 8.60
CA PRO A 126 3.44 -1.46 8.89
C PRO A 126 3.10 -1.41 10.39
N ILE A 127 2.78 -0.22 10.87
CA ILE A 127 2.07 -0.04 12.13
C ILE A 127 0.60 -0.41 11.88
N VAL A 128 0.16 -1.52 12.46
CA VAL A 128 -1.23 -1.97 12.34
C VAL A 128 -2.13 -1.18 13.28
N ILE A 129 -3.22 -0.63 12.73
CA ILE A 129 -4.28 0.05 13.45
C ILE A 129 -5.63 -0.58 13.14
N GLY A 130 -6.57 -0.46 14.08
CA GLY A 130 -7.90 -1.03 13.91
C GLY A 130 -7.95 -2.56 13.97
N GLY A 131 -9.13 -3.12 13.67
CA GLY A 131 -9.40 -4.56 13.58
C GLY A 131 -8.91 -5.41 14.75
N ASP A 132 -8.36 -6.60 14.45
CA ASP A 132 -7.78 -7.53 15.41
C ASP A 132 -6.25 -7.38 15.57
N GLY A 133 -5.64 -6.54 14.73
CA GLY A 133 -4.23 -6.15 14.82
C GLY A 133 -3.29 -7.03 14.01
N GLU A 134 -3.81 -7.94 13.19
CA GLU A 134 -3.03 -8.86 12.37
C GLU A 134 -3.35 -8.68 10.89
N ILE A 135 -2.33 -8.69 10.05
CA ILE A 135 -2.53 -8.77 8.60
C ILE A 135 -2.71 -10.26 8.27
N GLY A 136 -3.89 -10.60 7.76
CA GLY A 136 -4.22 -11.96 7.40
C GLY A 136 -5.08 -12.04 6.14
N PRO A 137 -5.43 -13.25 5.70
CA PRO A 137 -6.35 -13.44 4.59
C PRO A 137 -7.66 -12.70 4.82
N LEU A 138 -8.22 -12.11 3.77
CA LEU A 138 -9.49 -11.41 3.86
C LEU A 138 -10.62 -12.35 4.28
N PRO A 139 -11.58 -11.88 5.11
CA PRO A 139 -12.80 -12.62 5.36
C PRO A 139 -13.67 -12.64 4.09
N LEU A 140 -13.74 -13.80 3.45
CA LEU A 140 -14.56 -14.05 2.24
C LEU A 140 -16.02 -14.40 2.57
#